data_AF-A0A847CAV8-F1
#
_entry.id   AF-A0A847CAV8-F1
#
_cell.length_a   1.000
_cell.length_b   1.000
_cell.length_c   1.000
_cell.angle_alpha   90.00
_cell.angle_beta   90.00
_cell.angle_gamma   90.00
#
_symmetry.space_group_name_H-M   'P 1'
#
loop_
_entity.id
_entity.type
_entity.pdbx_description
1 polymer ?
#
loop_
_entity_poly.entity_id
_entity_poly.type
_entity_poly.pdbx_seq_one_letter_code
_entity_poly.pdbx_strand_id
1 'polypeptide(L)'
;MLSFKRITIEDKNELEGVLQDSPDRGCEYTFGNLFIWGGVYKTEYAKEGGMYIIRHEDEDHAFLFPVGKGSLKAATDEMLAFCRESGKPFRIIAATKSDCEALSALYPERFRFEVTRDFAEYVYN
;
A
#
# COMPACT_ATOMS: atom_id res chain seq x y z
N MET A 1 -10.76 11.56 4.52
CA MET A 1 -10.16 11.14 5.81
C MET A 1 -10.22 9.64 5.90
N LEU A 2 -9.06 8.98 5.89
CA LEU A 2 -8.97 7.53 5.82
C LEU A 2 -9.44 6.87 7.11
N SER A 3 -10.43 5.98 7.00
CA SER A 3 -10.92 5.16 8.10
C SER A 3 -10.39 3.74 7.92
N PHE A 4 -9.36 3.41 8.70
CA PHE A 4 -8.72 2.10 8.67
C PHE A 4 -9.49 1.08 9.50
N LYS A 5 -9.62 -0.13 8.97
CA LYS A 5 -10.02 -1.31 9.75
C LYS A 5 -9.00 -2.42 9.57
N ARG A 6 -8.87 -3.27 10.59
CA ARG A 6 -8.04 -4.48 10.54
C ARG A 6 -8.57 -5.43 9.46
N ILE A 7 -7.66 -6.04 8.70
CA ILE A 7 -8.00 -7.10 7.75
C ILE A 7 -8.46 -8.33 8.53
N THR A 8 -9.62 -8.87 8.18
CA THR A 8 -10.13 -10.13 8.72
C THR A 8 -10.39 -11.16 7.61
N ILE A 9 -10.75 -12.38 7.98
CA ILE A 9 -10.98 -13.45 7.00
C ILE A 9 -12.21 -13.16 6.12
N GLU A 10 -13.16 -12.39 6.63
CA GLU A 10 -14.36 -11.94 5.92
C GLU A 10 -14.02 -11.01 4.74
N ASP A 11 -12.85 -10.35 4.79
CA ASP A 11 -12.40 -9.42 3.75
C ASP A 11 -11.73 -10.13 2.55
N LYS A 12 -11.52 -11.45 2.64
CA LYS A 12 -10.77 -12.25 1.65
C LYS A 12 -11.24 -12.01 0.22
N ASN A 13 -12.52 -12.27 -0.05
CA ASN A 13 -13.03 -12.24 -1.42
C ASN A 13 -12.94 -10.85 -2.04
N GLU A 14 -13.11 -9.80 -1.23
CA GLU A 14 -13.01 -8.42 -1.68
C GLU A 14 -11.56 -8.04 -1.99
N LEU A 15 -10.66 -8.27 -1.02
CA LEU A 15 -9.26 -7.90 -1.17
C LEU A 15 -8.59 -8.72 -2.27
N GLU A 16 -8.86 -10.03 -2.38
CA GLU A 16 -8.33 -10.84 -3.48
C GLU A 16 -8.76 -10.29 -4.85
N GLY A 17 -10.04 -9.90 -5.01
CA GLY A 17 -10.52 -9.34 -6.27
C GLY A 17 -9.80 -8.03 -6.65
N VAL A 18 -9.50 -7.18 -5.67
CA VAL A 18 -8.79 -5.92 -5.91
C VAL A 18 -7.30 -6.15 -6.17
N LEU A 19 -6.67 -7.03 -5.40
CA LEU A 19 -5.25 -7.33 -5.52
C LEU A 19 -4.93 -8.04 -6.84
N GLN A 20 -5.83 -8.89 -7.33
CA GLN A 20 -5.70 -9.55 -8.65
C GLN A 20 -5.78 -8.57 -9.82
N ASP A 21 -6.47 -7.45 -9.66
CA ASP A 21 -6.54 -6.39 -10.66
C ASP A 21 -5.28 -5.49 -10.63
N SER A 22 -4.40 -5.63 -9.62
CA SER A 22 -3.15 -4.89 -9.52
C SER A 22 -2.14 -5.40 -10.56
N PRO A 23 -1.40 -4.51 -11.25
CA PRO A 23 -0.27 -4.93 -12.08
C PRO A 23 0.92 -5.42 -11.25
N ASP A 24 0.94 -5.10 -9.95
CA ASP A 24 1.99 -5.53 -9.03
C ASP A 24 1.89 -7.04 -8.74
N ARG A 25 3.05 -7.69 -8.74
CA ARG A 25 3.21 -9.12 -8.48
C ARG A 25 3.99 -9.39 -7.19
N GLY A 26 4.24 -8.35 -6.41
CA GLY A 26 4.82 -8.43 -5.09
C GLY A 26 4.04 -9.40 -4.20
N CYS A 27 4.74 -10.19 -3.41
CA CYS A 27 4.15 -11.11 -2.43
C CYS A 27 3.29 -10.37 -1.39
N GLU A 28 3.56 -9.09 -1.13
CA GLU A 28 2.71 -8.22 -0.29
C GLU A 28 1.29 -8.03 -0.86
N TYR A 29 1.10 -8.22 -2.18
CA TYR A 29 -0.18 -8.11 -2.86
C TYR A 29 -0.95 -9.44 -2.89
N THR A 30 -0.78 -10.26 -1.86
CA THR A 30 -1.56 -11.49 -1.66
C THR A 30 -2.35 -11.43 -0.36
N PHE A 31 -3.63 -11.79 -0.40
CA PHE A 31 -4.45 -11.82 0.82
C PHE A 31 -3.84 -12.71 1.91
N GLY A 32 -3.25 -13.85 1.51
CA GLY A 32 -2.59 -14.77 2.43
C GLY A 32 -1.50 -14.09 3.27
N ASN A 33 -0.61 -13.32 2.64
CA ASN A 33 0.43 -12.58 3.36
C ASN A 33 -0.15 -11.50 4.25
N LEU A 34 -1.06 -10.67 3.71
CA LEU A 34 -1.69 -9.59 4.46
C LEU A 34 -2.42 -10.11 5.72
N PHE A 35 -3.10 -11.24 5.60
CA PHE A 35 -3.87 -11.86 6.68
C PHE A 35 -2.96 -12.53 7.72
N ILE A 36 -2.04 -13.40 7.30
CA ILE A 36 -1.19 -14.17 8.22
C ILE A 36 -0.22 -13.25 8.99
N TRP A 37 0.37 -12.27 8.31
CA TRP A 37 1.28 -11.30 8.94
C TRP A 37 0.58 -10.12 9.60
N GLY A 38 -0.74 -9.97 9.40
CA GLY A 38 -1.53 -8.89 9.99
C GLY A 38 -1.55 -8.88 11.52
N GLY A 39 -1.21 -10.00 12.17
CA GLY A 39 -0.97 -10.05 13.62
C GLY A 39 0.28 -9.30 14.06
N VAL A 40 1.37 -9.41 13.28
CA VAL A 40 2.67 -8.79 13.58
C VAL A 40 2.64 -7.33 13.17
N TYR A 41 2.29 -7.05 11.92
CA TYR A 41 2.34 -5.70 11.35
C TYR A 41 1.12 -4.83 11.68
N LYS A 42 0.12 -5.41 12.37
CA LYS A 42 -1.18 -4.78 12.61
C LYS A 42 -1.76 -4.24 11.30
N THR A 43 -1.84 -5.11 10.30
CA THR A 43 -2.23 -4.72 8.94
C THR A 43 -3.69 -4.30 8.90
N GLU A 44 -3.91 -3.10 8.38
CA GLU A 44 -5.22 -2.49 8.21
C GLU A 44 -5.41 -2.04 6.77
N TYR A 45 -6.66 -1.83 6.38
CA TYR A 45 -6.97 -1.18 5.11
C TYR A 45 -8.12 -0.18 5.24
N ALA A 46 -8.10 0.80 4.35
CA ALA A 46 -9.15 1.79 4.15
C ALA A 46 -9.57 1.80 2.67
N LYS A 47 -10.80 2.25 2.41
CA LYS A 47 -11.30 2.49 1.06
C LYS A 47 -11.62 3.96 0.90
N GLU A 48 -11.15 4.56 -0.19
CA GLU A 48 -11.40 5.98 -0.49
C GLU A 48 -11.37 6.19 -2.00
N GLY A 49 -12.37 6.86 -2.56
CA GLY A 49 -12.40 7.21 -3.98
C GLY A 49 -12.21 6.04 -4.98
N GLY A 50 -12.60 4.81 -4.64
CA GLY A 50 -12.39 3.62 -5.47
C GLY A 50 -10.98 3.02 -5.38
N MET A 51 -10.18 3.47 -4.41
CA MET A 51 -8.85 2.96 -4.08
C MET A 51 -8.89 2.23 -2.73
N TYR A 52 -8.03 1.23 -2.60
CA TYR A 52 -7.76 0.48 -1.40
C TYR A 52 -6.36 0.86 -0.94
N ILE A 53 -6.29 1.31 0.31
CA ILE A 53 -5.06 1.77 0.94
C ILE A 53 -4.76 0.79 2.07
N ILE A 54 -3.70 0.02 1.92
CA ILE A 54 -3.25 -0.96 2.90
C ILE A 54 -2.07 -0.37 3.67
N ARG A 55 -2.05 -0.59 4.98
CA ARG A 55 -1.03 -0.07 5.89
C ARG A 55 -0.65 -1.08 6.96
N HIS A 56 0.63 -1.12 7.27
CA HIS A 56 1.18 -1.73 8.48
C HIS A 56 1.31 -0.67 9.57
N GLU A 57 0.49 -0.78 10.63
CA GLU A 57 0.47 0.21 11.70
C GLU A 57 1.71 0.15 12.60
N ASP A 58 2.28 -1.04 12.80
CA ASP A 58 3.43 -1.25 13.70
C ASP A 58 4.75 -0.70 13.14
N GLU A 59 4.78 -0.30 11.86
CA GLU A 59 5.97 0.20 11.15
C GLU A 59 5.90 1.70 10.80
N ASP A 60 5.46 2.54 11.73
CA ASP A 60 5.32 4.00 11.51
C ASP A 60 4.46 4.36 10.29
N HIS A 61 3.33 3.66 10.12
CA HIS A 61 2.44 3.81 8.97
C HIS A 61 3.13 3.48 7.63
N ALA A 62 3.80 2.34 7.53
CA ALA A 62 4.26 1.85 6.25
C ALA A 62 3.05 1.46 5.38
N PHE A 63 2.87 2.14 4.26
CA PHE A 63 1.80 1.84 3.31
C PHE A 63 2.31 0.92 2.20
N LEU A 64 1.45 0.08 1.66
CA LEU A 64 1.65 -0.47 0.33
C LEU A 64 1.25 0.58 -0.72
N PHE A 65 1.71 0.41 -1.96
CA PHE A 65 1.23 1.23 -3.06
C PHE A 65 -0.29 1.04 -3.22
N PRO A 66 -1.10 2.12 -3.29
CA PRO A 66 -2.55 2.00 -3.27
C PRO A 66 -3.06 1.35 -4.56
N VAL A 67 -4.03 0.44 -4.41
CA VAL A 67 -4.57 -0.37 -5.51
C VAL A 67 -6.04 -0.09 -5.72
N GLY A 68 -6.52 -0.15 -6.96
CA GLY A 68 -7.93 0.08 -7.28
C GLY A 68 -8.11 0.79 -8.60
N LYS A 69 -9.34 1.25 -8.83
CA LYS A 69 -9.79 1.85 -10.12
C LYS A 69 -10.01 3.36 -10.01
N GLY A 70 -9.65 3.95 -8.88
CA GLY A 70 -9.76 5.38 -8.59
C GLY A 70 -8.55 6.19 -9.05
N SER A 71 -8.47 7.42 -8.53
CA SER A 71 -7.35 8.33 -8.81
C SER A 71 -6.18 8.07 -7.87
N LEU A 72 -5.04 7.63 -8.43
CA LEU A 72 -3.78 7.46 -7.68
C LEU A 72 -3.37 8.76 -6.97
N LYS A 73 -3.52 9.91 -7.63
CA LYS A 73 -3.21 11.21 -7.04
C LYS A 73 -4.10 11.53 -5.84
N ALA A 74 -5.42 11.32 -5.97
CA ALA A 74 -6.34 11.59 -4.86
C ALA A 74 -6.05 10.68 -3.65
N ALA A 75 -5.82 9.38 -3.88
CA ALA A 75 -5.45 8.47 -2.80
C ALA A 75 -4.13 8.84 -2.13
N THR A 76 -3.11 9.20 -2.92
CA THR A 76 -1.81 9.63 -2.39
C THR A 76 -1.94 10.93 -1.58
N ASP A 77 -2.76 11.90 -2.03
CA ASP A 77 -3.04 13.13 -1.29
C ASP A 77 -3.73 12.83 0.07
N GLU A 78 -4.68 11.90 0.12
CA GLU A 78 -5.33 11.46 1.36
C GLU A 78 -4.35 10.75 2.31
N MET A 79 -3.46 9.90 1.79
CA MET A 79 -2.42 9.25 2.60
C MET A 79 -1.43 10.27 3.17
N LEU A 80 -1.01 11.26 2.38
CA LEU A 80 -0.15 12.37 2.82
C LEU A 80 -0.85 13.23 3.90
N ALA A 81 -2.14 13.52 3.72
CA ALA A 81 -2.93 14.25 4.71
C ALA A 81 -3.03 13.46 6.02
N PHE A 82 -3.31 12.16 5.94
CA PHE A 82 -3.38 11.26 7.08
C PHE A 82 -2.05 11.23 7.87
N CYS A 83 -0.90 11.10 7.19
CA CYS A 83 0.42 11.16 7.83
C CYS A 83 0.68 12.50 8.53
N ARG A 84 0.31 13.61 7.89
CA ARG A 84 0.45 14.95 8.47
C ARG A 84 -0.38 15.12 9.74
N GLU A 85 -1.61 14.62 9.75
CA GLU A 85 -2.52 14.69 10.90
C GLU A 85 -2.09 13.77 12.05
N SER A 86 -1.53 12.59 11.73
CA SER A 86 -0.99 11.65 12.71
C SER A 86 0.41 12.00 13.22
N GLY A 87 1.07 13.01 12.62
CA GLY A 87 2.43 13.41 12.99
C GLY A 87 3.50 12.37 12.65
N LYS A 88 3.19 11.41 11.76
CA LYS A 88 4.07 10.30 11.37
C LYS A 88 4.62 10.50 9.94
N PRO A 89 5.80 9.96 9.63
CA PRO A 89 6.36 10.07 8.28
C PRO A 89 5.49 9.33 7.26
N PHE A 90 5.45 9.84 6.03
CA PHE A 90 4.85 9.12 4.92
C PHE A 90 5.87 8.16 4.30
N ARG A 91 5.51 6.88 4.21
CA ARG A 91 6.35 5.82 3.64
C ARG A 91 5.50 4.86 2.82
N ILE A 92 5.96 4.57 1.60
CA ILE A 92 5.47 3.42 0.83
C ILE A 92 6.58 2.37 0.82
N ILE A 93 6.22 1.12 1.12
CA ILE A 93 7.09 -0.05 1.02
C ILE A 93 6.63 -0.94 -0.13
N ALA A 94 7.50 -1.88 -0.54
CA ALA A 94 7.26 -2.82 -1.64
C ALA A 94 6.92 -2.16 -2.99
N ALA A 95 7.17 -0.85 -3.15
CA ALA A 95 6.93 -0.15 -4.40
C ALA A 95 7.84 -0.67 -5.52
N THR A 96 7.24 -0.98 -6.66
CA THR A 96 7.97 -1.35 -7.87
C THR A 96 8.60 -0.12 -8.54
N LYS A 97 9.43 -0.35 -9.55
CA LYS A 97 9.98 0.74 -10.37
C LYS A 97 8.88 1.57 -11.04
N SER A 98 7.84 0.92 -11.56
CA SER A 98 6.70 1.60 -12.19
C SER A 98 5.92 2.47 -11.20
N ASP A 99 5.79 2.04 -9.95
CA ASP A 99 5.13 2.82 -8.90
C ASP A 99 5.93 4.09 -8.57
N CYS A 100 7.26 3.95 -8.46
CA CYS A 100 8.17 5.08 -8.27
C CYS A 100 8.07 6.10 -9.42
N GLU A 101 8.00 5.61 -10.66
CA GLU A 101 7.83 6.45 -11.86
C GLU A 101 6.48 7.18 -11.85
N ALA A 102 5.39 6.48 -11.49
CA ALA A 102 4.06 7.08 -11.37
C ALA A 102 4.01 8.19 -10.30
N LEU A 103 4.61 7.94 -9.13
CA LEU A 103 4.71 8.96 -8.07
C LEU A 103 5.57 10.14 -8.49
N SER A 104 6.69 9.90 -9.18
CA SER A 104 7.58 10.97 -9.66
C SER A 104 6.90 11.87 -10.69
N ALA A 105 6.05 11.30 -11.56
CA ALA A 105 5.26 12.06 -12.52
C ALA A 105 4.19 12.94 -11.85
N LEU A 106 3.54 12.41 -10.81
CA LEU A 106 2.49 13.13 -10.07
C LEU A 106 3.05 14.15 -9.08
N TYR A 107 4.23 13.88 -8.51
CA TYR A 107 4.87 14.67 -7.47
C TYR A 107 6.37 14.84 -7.74
N PRO A 108 6.75 15.68 -8.73
CA PRO A 108 8.14 15.92 -9.08
C PRO A 108 8.97 16.32 -7.85
N GLU A 109 10.12 15.65 -7.67
CA GLU A 109 11.10 15.92 -6.59
C GLU A 109 10.56 15.83 -5.16
N ARG A 110 9.38 15.24 -4.95
CA ARG A 110 8.71 15.19 -3.64
C ARG A 110 9.12 13.99 -2.80
N PHE A 111 9.50 12.89 -3.43
CA PHE A 111 9.82 11.63 -2.77
C PHE A 111 11.27 11.22 -2.99
N ARG A 112 11.82 10.53 -2.00
CA ARG A 112 13.09 9.81 -2.11
C ARG A 112 12.78 8.32 -2.24
N PHE A 113 13.44 7.66 -3.18
CA PHE A 113 13.30 6.23 -3.42
C PHE A 113 14.58 5.51 -3.01
N GLU A 114 14.45 4.41 -2.27
CA GLU A 114 15.56 3.59 -1.79
C GLU A 114 15.27 2.11 -2.10
N VAL A 115 16.30 1.40 -2.53
CA VAL A 115 16.21 -0.04 -2.82
C VAL A 115 16.98 -0.81 -1.77
N THR A 116 16.32 -1.77 -1.15
CA THR A 116 16.96 -2.71 -0.21
C THR A 116 16.96 -4.10 -0.83
N ARG A 117 18.16 -4.61 -1.14
CA ARG A 117 18.32 -5.89 -1.85
C ARG A 117 17.69 -7.07 -1.10
N ASP A 118 17.70 -7.05 0.22
CA ASP A 118 17.17 -8.14 1.05
C ASP A 118 15.65 -8.29 0.96
N PHE A 119 14.94 -7.25 0.53
CA PHE A 119 13.49 -7.27 0.29
C PHE A 119 13.13 -7.52 -1.19
N ALA A 120 14.11 -7.78 -2.06
CA ALA A 120 13.82 -8.07 -3.46
C ALA A 120 13.23 -9.47 -3.62
N GLU A 121 12.17 -9.56 -4.42
CA GLU A 121 11.49 -10.82 -4.70
C GLU A 121 12.14 -11.60 -5.85
N TYR A 122 12.02 -12.92 -5.77
CA TYR A 122 12.50 -13.82 -6.81
C TYR A 122 11.31 -14.35 -7.60
N VAL A 123 11.30 -14.02 -8.89
CA VAL A 123 10.24 -14.41 -9.83
C VAL A 123 10.80 -15.47 -10.77
N TYR A 124 10.02 -16.51 -11.00
CA TYR A 124 10.36 -17.66 -11.84
C TYR A 124 9.29 -17.84 -12.93
N ASN A 125 9.65 -18.56 -14.01
CA ASN A 125 8.75 -18.92 -15.11
C ASN A 125 8.11 -20.29 -14.89
#